data_AF-A0A6P0J293-F1
#
_entry.id   AF-A0A6P0J293-F1
#
_cell.length_a   1.000
_cell.length_b   1.000
_cell.length_c   1.000
_cell.angle_alpha   90.00
_cell.angle_beta   90.00
_cell.angle_gamma   90.00
#
_symmetry.space_group_name_H-M   'P 1'
#
loop_
_entity.id
_entity.type
_entity.pdbx_description
1 polymer ?
#
loop_
_entity_poly.entity_id
_entity_poly.type
_entity_poly.pdbx_seq_one_letter_code
_entity_poly.pdbx_strand_id
1 'polypeptide(L)' 'TEKNSIVFDTATNTIAITPEGDMTFSASQGNIKLEAQTIEIKSSADTKVESGAGMELNASSTMNLKGQTINLN' A
#
# COMPACT_ATOMS: atom_id res chain seq x y z
N THR A 1 -9.29 22.83 -13.42
CA THR A 1 -9.62 21.75 -12.47
C THR A 1 -8.38 20.92 -12.29
N GLU A 2 -7.71 21.04 -11.14
CA GLU A 2 -6.49 20.28 -10.86
C GLU A 2 -6.89 18.90 -10.37
N LYS A 3 -6.72 17.92 -11.25
CA LYS A 3 -7.09 16.51 -11.03
C LYS A 3 -6.09 15.78 -10.13
N ASN A 4 -4.92 16.36 -9.92
CA ASN A 4 -3.83 15.78 -9.14
C ASN A 4 -3.32 16.80 -8.12
N SER A 5 -3.05 16.37 -6.88
CA SER A 5 -2.50 17.24 -5.84
C SER A 5 -1.41 16.57 -5.00
N ILE A 6 -0.46 17.38 -4.54
CA ILE A 6 0.45 17.06 -3.45
C ILE A 6 0.30 18.17 -2.41
N VAL A 7 -0.19 17.84 -1.23
CA VAL A 7 -0.46 18.80 -0.16
C VAL A 7 0.49 18.54 1.00
N PHE A 8 1.22 19.58 1.41
CA PHE A 8 2.00 19.62 2.64
C PHE A 8 1.22 20.43 3.66
N ASP A 9 0.73 19.79 4.71
CA ASP A 9 0.01 20.46 5.79
C ASP A 9 0.88 20.44 7.05
N THR A 10 1.43 21.59 7.41
CA THR A 10 2.28 21.76 8.60
C THR A 10 1.47 21.98 9.88
N ALA A 11 0.17 22.29 9.78
CA ALA A 11 -0.69 22.37 10.95
C ALA A 11 -1.01 20.96 11.48
N THR A 12 -1.16 19.99 10.57
CA THR A 12 -1.41 18.58 10.91
C THR A 12 -0.18 17.67 10.76
N ASN A 13 0.93 18.21 10.21
CA ASN A 13 2.16 17.47 9.87
C ASN A 13 1.93 16.30 8.91
N THR A 14 1.09 16.50 7.89
CA THR A 14 0.74 15.48 6.92
C THR A 14 1.21 15.81 5.51
N ILE A 15 1.44 14.76 4.72
CA ILE A 15 1.67 14.86 3.28
C ILE A 15 0.61 13.99 2.61
N ALA A 16 -0.19 14.57 1.72
CA ALA A 16 -1.19 13.86 0.94
C ALA A 16 -0.86 13.93 -0.56
N ILE A 17 -0.86 12.78 -1.23
CA ILE A 17 -0.67 12.66 -2.68
C ILE A 17 -1.97 12.07 -3.26
N THR A 18 -2.63 12.80 -4.15
CA THR A 18 -3.96 12.43 -4.66
C THR A 18 -4.04 12.67 -6.16
N PRO A 19 -3.82 11.65 -6.99
CA PRO A 19 -4.07 11.69 -8.43
C PRO A 19 -5.49 11.22 -8.76
N GLU A 20 -6.04 11.71 -9.87
CA GLU A 20 -7.29 11.18 -10.45
C GLU A 20 -7.04 9.87 -11.22
N GLY A 21 -5.84 9.74 -11.81
CA GLY A 21 -5.40 8.54 -12.53
C GLY A 21 -4.46 7.66 -11.71
N ASP A 22 -3.58 6.95 -12.42
CA ASP A 22 -2.68 5.97 -11.80
C ASP A 22 -1.57 6.63 -10.97
N MET A 23 -1.14 5.93 -9.91
CA MET A 23 0.06 6.24 -9.12
C MET A 23 1.01 5.05 -9.16
N THR A 24 2.30 5.30 -9.46
CA THR A 24 3.33 4.24 -9.54
C THR A 24 4.53 4.60 -8.66
N PHE A 25 4.95 3.66 -7.82
CA PHE A 25 6.21 3.68 -7.09
C PHE A 25 7.11 2.55 -7.60
N SER A 26 8.29 2.85 -8.12
CA SER A 26 9.18 1.85 -8.72
C SER A 26 10.65 2.03 -8.30
N ALA A 27 11.32 0.91 -8.02
CA ALA A 27 12.74 0.84 -7.70
C ALA A 27 13.34 -0.44 -8.31
N SER A 28 13.44 -0.51 -9.63
CA SER A 28 13.74 -1.75 -10.39
C SER A 28 15.02 -2.47 -9.96
N GLN A 29 16.03 -1.72 -9.49
CA GLN A 29 17.30 -2.26 -9.01
C GLN A 29 17.48 -2.07 -7.49
N GLY A 30 16.44 -1.60 -6.79
CA GLY A 30 16.53 -1.15 -5.40
C GLY A 30 15.41 -1.71 -4.52
N ASN A 31 15.19 -1.06 -3.37
CA ASN A 31 14.19 -1.45 -2.38
C ASN A 31 13.24 -0.28 -2.09
N ILE A 32 11.96 -0.58 -1.89
CA ILE A 32 10.97 0.36 -1.33
C ILE A 32 10.70 -0.09 0.11
N LYS A 33 11.09 0.73 1.09
CA LYS A 33 10.88 0.46 2.52
C LYS A 33 9.81 1.40 3.07
N LEU A 34 8.77 0.85 3.70
CA LEU A 34 7.69 1.60 4.35
C LEU A 34 7.72 1.32 5.86
N GLU A 35 7.97 2.36 6.66
CA GLU A 35 8.04 2.27 8.12
C GLU A 35 7.04 3.25 8.73
N ALA A 36 6.07 2.73 9.49
CA ALA A 36 5.03 3.52 10.13
C ALA A 36 4.49 2.80 11.37
N GLN A 37 3.84 3.53 12.29
CA GLN A 37 3.11 2.92 13.40
C GLN A 37 1.89 2.11 12.92
N THR A 38 1.23 2.57 11.86
CA THR A 38 0.08 1.91 11.21
C THR A 38 0.17 2.07 9.70
N ILE A 39 -0.20 1.03 8.95
CA ILE A 39 -0.32 1.06 7.47
C ILE A 39 -1.70 0.55 7.10
N GLU A 40 -2.42 1.31 6.28
CA GLU A 40 -3.73 0.94 5.74
C GLU A 40 -3.70 0.99 4.22
N ILE A 41 -4.15 -0.10 3.58
CA ILE A 41 -4.27 -0.22 2.13
C ILE A 41 -5.71 -0.61 1.82
N LYS A 42 -6.36 0.17 0.97
CA LYS A 42 -7.75 -0.06 0.55
C LYS A 42 -7.87 0.06 -0.96
N SER A 43 -8.39 -0.98 -1.60
CA SER A 43 -8.85 -0.95 -2.98
C SER A 43 -10.37 -1.16 -3.00
N SER A 44 -11.07 -0.48 -3.92
CA SER A 44 -12.49 -0.72 -4.18
C SER A 44 -12.73 -1.86 -5.16
N ALA A 45 -11.69 -2.25 -5.90
CA ALA A 45 -11.68 -3.36 -6.84
C ALA A 45 -10.63 -4.38 -6.37
N ASP A 46 -9.92 -5.01 -7.30
CA ASP A 46 -8.91 -5.99 -6.96
C ASP A 46 -7.66 -5.36 -6.33
N THR A 47 -6.96 -6.14 -5.52
CA THR A 47 -5.61 -5.86 -5.04
C THR A 47 -4.73 -7.04 -5.40
N LYS A 48 -3.59 -6.79 -6.06
CA LYS A 48 -2.63 -7.81 -6.45
C LYS A 48 -1.28 -7.51 -5.81
N VAL A 49 -0.70 -8.50 -5.15
CA VAL A 49 0.66 -8.43 -4.57
C VAL A 49 1.44 -9.63 -5.09
N GLU A 50 2.55 -9.38 -5.77
CA GLU A 50 3.35 -10.41 -6.42
C GLU A 50 4.81 -10.35 -5.96
N SER A 51 5.43 -11.51 -5.81
CA SER A 51 6.88 -11.65 -5.59
C SER A 51 7.43 -12.68 -6.56
N GLY A 52 8.57 -12.38 -7.17
CA GLY A 52 9.27 -13.32 -8.06
C GLY A 52 10.06 -14.41 -7.34
N ALA A 53 10.22 -14.30 -6.02
CA ALA A 53 10.93 -15.27 -5.18
C ALA A 53 10.03 -15.69 -4.00
N GLY A 54 10.30 -15.16 -2.79
CA GLY A 54 9.52 -15.44 -1.58
C GLY A 54 8.65 -14.25 -1.16
N MET A 55 7.62 -14.55 -0.37
CA MET A 55 6.80 -13.55 0.32
C MET A 55 6.68 -13.94 1.80
N GLU A 56 6.95 -13.01 2.70
CA GLU A 56 6.89 -13.24 4.15
C GLU A 56 5.99 -12.18 4.79
N LEU A 57 4.94 -12.63 5.51
CA LEU A 57 4.02 -11.77 6.24
C LEU A 57 4.07 -12.15 7.72
N ASN A 58 4.60 -11.25 8.55
CA ASN A 58 4.75 -11.48 9.99
C ASN A 58 3.81 -10.57 10.79
N ALA A 59 3.03 -11.15 11.68
CA ALA A 59 2.27 -10.44 12.71
C ALA A 59 2.57 -11.07 14.06
N SER A 60 2.99 -10.26 15.04
CA SER A 60 3.38 -10.76 16.37
C SER A 60 2.23 -11.32 17.19
N SER A 61 1.00 -10.87 16.92
CA SER A 61 -0.20 -11.29 17.65
C SER A 61 -1.16 -12.07 16.75
N THR A 62 -1.80 -11.40 15.79
CA THR A 62 -2.89 -12.00 15.04
C THR A 62 -2.92 -11.49 13.61
N MET A 63 -3.07 -12.42 12.68
CA MET A 63 -3.36 -12.12 11.28
C MET A 63 -4.80 -12.56 10.98
N ASN A 64 -5.61 -11.63 10.46
CA ASN A 64 -6.97 -11.91 10.04
C ASN A 64 -7.02 -11.90 8.51
N LEU A 65 -7.39 -13.04 7.89
CA LEU A 65 -7.61 -13.15 6.46
C LEU A 65 -9.05 -13.59 6.21
N LYS A 66 -9.78 -12.83 5.39
CA LYS A 66 -11.18 -13.09 5.05
C LYS A 66 -11.37 -12.97 3.55
N GLY A 67 -11.94 -14.01 2.95
CA GLY A 67 -12.35 -14.03 1.56
C GLY A 67 -13.47 -15.05 1.40
N GLN A 68 -14.28 -14.90 0.34
CA GLN A 68 -15.27 -15.93 -0.01
C GLN A 68 -14.57 -17.27 -0.30
N THR A 69 -13.40 -17.21 -0.92
CA THR A 69 -12.52 -18.35 -1.17
C THR A 69 -11.10 -17.96 -0.78
N ILE A 70 -10.41 -18.85 -0.06
CA ILE A 70 -8.98 -18.74 0.22
C ILE A 70 -8.34 -20.02 -0.30
N ASN A 71 -7.47 -19.89 -1.30
CA ASN A 71 -6.71 -21.01 -1.85
C ASN A 71 -5.32 -21.02 -1.21
N LEU A 72 -5.04 -22.04 -0.41
CA LEU A 72 -3.72 -22.31 0.16
C LEU A 72 -3.30 -23.69 -0.33
N ASN A 73 -2.20 -23.77 -1.07
CA ASN A 73 -1.71 -24.98 -1.71
C ASN A 73 -0.26 -25.29 -1.35
#